data_AF-A0A7V7KBT6-F1
#
_entry.id   AF-A0A7V7KBT6-F1
#
_cell.length_a   1.000
_cell.length_b   1.000
_cell.length_c   1.000
_cell.angle_alpha   90.00
_cell.angle_beta   90.00
_cell.angle_gamma   90.00
#
_symmetry.space_group_name_H-M   'P 1'
#
loop_
_entity.id
_entity.type
_entity.pdbx_description
1 polymer ?
#
loop_
_entity_poly.entity_id
_entity_poly.type
_entity_poly.pdbx_seq_one_letter_code
_entity_poly.pdbx_strand_id
1 'polypeptide(L)'
;MNDDLLRRAKAYPYRIPERSYLLANGREQRAENFSLPELSCRRPVLACGSNQSPERLAVKFADIDGGPIPMIRAWLQDYDVVYSAHFTAYGSIPATLRYSPGTTVFLFVAWLTAGEQNRLHQTESVGLNYDFGRLDGIEMEMDGGGVLDRVFVYLSRRGCLAQNDAPIALAAIKAEGRKWPALTEEQILGLARDYLEPGVRLDDFILAAIADEDLRRARGDALEKHERPFAHPAFTPIAV
;
A
#
# COMPACT_ATOMS: atom_id res chain seq x y z
N MET A 1 -16.89 13.83 13.97
CA MET A 1 -15.46 14.09 14.29
C MET A 1 -14.76 12.81 14.70
N ASN A 2 -15.00 12.22 15.88
CA ASN A 2 -14.37 10.93 16.24
C ASN A 2 -14.81 9.76 15.33
N ASP A 3 -16.10 9.67 14.99
CA ASP A 3 -16.61 8.63 14.08
C ASP A 3 -15.97 8.69 12.68
N ASP A 4 -15.66 9.90 12.19
CA ASP A 4 -15.01 10.09 10.89
C ASP A 4 -13.55 9.67 10.94
N LEU A 5 -12.85 9.95 12.04
CA LEU A 5 -11.48 9.49 12.28
C LEU A 5 -11.41 7.96 12.36
N LEU A 6 -12.30 7.34 13.13
CA LEU A 6 -12.40 5.88 13.25
C LEU A 6 -12.73 5.23 11.91
N ARG A 7 -13.70 5.79 11.17
CA ARG A 7 -14.03 5.31 9.82
C ARG A 7 -12.82 5.38 8.90
N ARG A 8 -12.08 6.50 8.93
CA ARG A 8 -10.88 6.67 8.11
C ARG A 8 -9.78 5.67 8.47
N ALA A 9 -9.58 5.39 9.76
CA ALA A 9 -8.59 4.44 10.25
C ALA A 9 -8.93 3.00 9.84
N LYS A 10 -10.19 2.58 10.05
CA LYS A 10 -10.65 1.22 9.78
C LYS A 10 -10.94 0.92 8.31
N ALA A 11 -11.03 1.95 7.46
CA ALA A 11 -11.38 1.77 6.05
C ALA A 11 -10.19 1.37 5.17
N TYR A 12 -8.94 1.36 5.65
CA TYR A 12 -7.78 1.01 4.83
C TYR A 12 -7.93 -0.41 4.21
N PRO A 13 -7.51 -0.64 2.95
CA PRO A 13 -6.87 0.27 1.99
C PRO A 13 -7.87 1.11 1.16
N TYR A 14 -9.10 1.28 1.66
CA TYR A 14 -10.25 1.91 1.02
C TYR A 14 -10.78 1.08 -0.15
N ARG A 15 -11.74 1.62 -0.92
CA ARG A 15 -12.30 0.89 -2.06
C ARG A 15 -11.21 0.66 -3.12
N ILE A 16 -10.98 -0.60 -3.46
CA ILE A 16 -10.16 -1.04 -4.60
C ILE A 16 -11.09 -1.29 -5.79
N PRO A 17 -10.88 -0.65 -6.95
CA PRO A 17 -11.71 -0.88 -8.13
C PRO A 17 -11.54 -2.28 -8.72
N GLU A 18 -12.60 -2.80 -9.33
CA GLU A 18 -12.60 -4.10 -10.01
C GLU A 18 -12.12 -4.03 -11.46
N ARG A 19 -11.73 -2.86 -11.98
CA ARG A 19 -11.26 -2.68 -13.37
C ARG A 19 -10.18 -1.62 -13.46
N SER A 20 -9.34 -1.70 -14.49
CA SER A 20 -8.42 -0.62 -14.83
C SER A 20 -9.20 0.69 -15.03
N TYR A 21 -8.63 1.80 -14.59
CA TYR A 21 -9.32 3.10 -14.59
C TYR A 21 -8.36 4.25 -14.87
N LEU A 22 -8.93 5.38 -15.24
CA LEU A 22 -8.21 6.64 -15.38
C LEU A 22 -8.56 7.54 -14.21
N LEU A 23 -7.57 8.01 -13.45
CA LEU A 23 -7.80 9.09 -12.49
C LEU A 23 -7.63 10.42 -13.22
N ALA A 24 -8.72 11.16 -13.38
CA ALA A 24 -8.69 12.46 -14.05
C ALA A 24 -9.65 13.43 -13.36
N ASN A 25 -9.19 14.65 -13.11
CA ASN A 25 -9.94 15.69 -12.39
C ASN A 25 -10.46 15.20 -11.03
N GLY A 26 -9.62 14.45 -10.29
CA GLY A 26 -9.95 13.89 -8.98
C GLY A 26 -11.04 12.82 -8.99
N ARG A 27 -11.37 12.23 -10.15
CA ARG A 27 -12.43 11.22 -10.29
C ARG A 27 -11.94 9.98 -11.02
N GLU A 28 -12.48 8.82 -10.62
CA GLU A 28 -12.38 7.59 -11.41
C GLU A 28 -13.18 7.78 -12.69
N GLN A 29 -12.52 7.62 -13.83
CA GLN A 29 -13.13 7.55 -15.15
C GLN A 29 -12.91 6.17 -15.74
N ARG A 30 -13.88 5.72 -16.55
CA ARG A 30 -13.71 4.51 -17.35
C ARG A 30 -12.60 4.74 -18.35
N ALA A 31 -11.70 3.77 -18.43
CA ALA A 31 -10.73 3.71 -19.48
C ALA A 31 -11.18 2.65 -20.49
N GLU A 32 -11.41 3.08 -21.72
CA GLU A 32 -11.55 2.17 -22.84
C GLU A 32 -10.20 2.17 -23.56
N ASN A 33 -9.55 0.99 -23.61
CA ASN A 33 -8.32 0.74 -24.37
C ASN A 33 -7.10 1.63 -24.00
N PHE A 34 -6.47 1.40 -22.84
CA PHE A 34 -5.11 1.90 -22.62
C PHE A 34 -4.14 1.17 -23.54
N SER A 35 -3.39 1.88 -24.38
CA SER A 35 -2.32 1.27 -25.17
C SER A 35 -0.97 1.43 -24.46
N LEU A 36 -0.16 0.36 -24.39
CA LEU A 36 1.17 0.42 -23.77
C LEU A 36 2.11 1.48 -24.38
N PRO A 37 2.08 1.78 -25.71
CA PRO A 37 2.87 2.86 -26.29
C PRO A 37 2.56 4.25 -25.70
N GLU A 38 1.33 4.53 -25.28
CA GLU A 38 0.97 5.82 -24.64
C GLU A 38 1.58 5.96 -23.24
N LEU A 39 1.98 4.83 -22.64
CA LEU A 39 2.57 4.76 -21.31
C LEU A 39 4.09 4.86 -21.33
N SER A 40 4.74 4.83 -22.51
CA SER A 40 6.20 4.74 -22.62
C SER A 40 6.95 5.92 -21.99
N CYS A 41 6.30 7.08 -21.87
CA CYS A 41 6.85 8.29 -21.24
C CYS A 41 6.53 8.39 -19.74
N ARG A 42 5.88 7.37 -19.16
CA ARG A 42 5.44 7.33 -17.76
C ARG A 42 6.18 6.22 -17.00
N ARG A 43 6.34 6.41 -15.70
CA ARG A 43 6.96 5.43 -14.81
C ARG A 43 5.88 4.50 -14.23
N PRO A 44 6.03 3.17 -14.34
CA PRO A 44 5.11 2.22 -13.72
C PRO A 44 5.41 2.10 -12.22
N VAL A 45 4.53 2.65 -11.38
CA VAL A 45 4.64 2.61 -9.92
C VAL A 45 3.58 1.69 -9.34
N LEU A 46 4.01 0.62 -8.68
CA LEU A 46 3.15 -0.37 -8.05
C LEU A 46 2.41 0.23 -6.85
N ALA A 47 1.09 0.02 -6.81
CA ALA A 47 0.23 0.40 -5.70
C ALA A 47 -0.12 -0.83 -4.87
N CYS A 48 0.52 -1.00 -3.71
CA CYS A 48 0.28 -2.14 -2.82
C CYS A 48 -0.83 -1.91 -1.77
N GLY A 49 -1.22 -0.65 -1.54
CA GLY A 49 -2.12 -0.27 -0.45
C GLY A 49 -3.10 0.82 -0.87
N SER A 50 -3.24 1.87 -0.05
CA SER A 50 -4.18 2.98 -0.32
C SER A 50 -4.01 3.67 -1.69
N ASN A 51 -2.86 3.54 -2.35
CA ASN A 51 -2.62 4.02 -3.71
C ASN A 51 -3.43 3.29 -4.79
N GLN A 52 -4.11 2.19 -4.45
CA GLN A 52 -5.05 1.54 -5.36
C GLN A 52 -6.42 2.22 -5.36
N SER A 53 -6.69 3.08 -4.37
CA SER A 53 -8.00 3.67 -4.18
C SER A 53 -8.12 5.02 -4.90
N PRO A 54 -9.10 5.20 -5.80
CA PRO A 54 -9.30 6.47 -6.51
C PRO A 54 -9.54 7.64 -5.56
N GLU A 55 -10.28 7.44 -4.46
CA GLU A 55 -10.57 8.51 -3.50
C GLU A 55 -9.31 8.98 -2.75
N ARG A 56 -8.37 8.05 -2.51
CA ARG A 56 -7.10 8.39 -1.85
C ARG A 56 -6.14 9.07 -2.79
N LEU A 57 -6.05 8.61 -4.03
CA LEU A 57 -5.25 9.28 -5.05
C LEU A 57 -5.81 10.67 -5.37
N ALA A 58 -7.14 10.83 -5.46
CA ALA A 58 -7.78 12.13 -5.69
C ALA A 58 -7.36 13.15 -4.62
N VAL A 59 -7.33 12.76 -3.35
CA VAL A 59 -6.83 13.62 -2.26
C VAL A 59 -5.34 13.94 -2.43
N LYS A 60 -4.51 12.95 -2.78
CA LYS A 60 -3.06 13.16 -2.96
C LYS A 60 -2.76 14.11 -4.11
N PHE A 61 -3.50 14.02 -5.21
CA PHE A 61 -3.26 14.81 -6.42
C PHE A 61 -4.11 16.09 -6.52
N ALA A 62 -4.93 16.41 -5.52
CA ALA A 62 -5.81 17.58 -5.55
C ALA A 62 -5.06 18.93 -5.72
N ASP A 63 -3.83 19.01 -5.21
CA ASP A 63 -3.05 20.26 -5.15
C ASP A 63 -2.11 20.45 -6.36
N ILE A 64 -2.17 19.57 -7.36
CA ILE A 64 -1.33 19.69 -8.56
C ILE A 64 -2.19 19.77 -9.82
N ASP A 65 -1.73 20.56 -10.80
CA ASP A 65 -2.27 20.51 -12.15
C ASP A 65 -1.63 19.32 -12.88
N GLY A 66 -2.20 18.14 -12.64
CA GLY A 66 -1.75 16.86 -13.19
C GLY A 66 -2.60 16.42 -14.37
N GLY A 67 -1.98 15.67 -15.28
CA GLY A 67 -2.71 15.02 -16.35
C GLY A 67 -3.53 13.83 -15.83
N PRO A 68 -4.27 13.15 -16.72
CA PRO A 68 -4.89 11.87 -16.39
C PRO A 68 -3.81 10.85 -15.99
N ILE A 69 -4.05 10.13 -14.89
CA ILE A 69 -3.17 9.04 -14.40
C ILE A 69 -3.81 7.69 -14.73
N PRO A 70 -3.22 6.90 -15.66
CA PRO A 70 -3.65 5.54 -15.91
C PRO A 70 -3.33 4.63 -14.72
N MET A 71 -4.35 3.93 -14.25
CA MET A 71 -4.27 2.93 -13.19
C MET A 71 -4.63 1.58 -13.79
N ILE A 72 -3.61 0.80 -14.13
CA ILE A 72 -3.77 -0.47 -14.86
C ILE A 72 -3.66 -1.62 -13.88
N ARG A 73 -4.65 -2.51 -13.87
CA ARG A 73 -4.61 -3.71 -13.03
C ARG A 73 -3.56 -4.67 -13.52
N ALA A 74 -2.96 -5.40 -12.59
CA ALA A 74 -2.00 -6.44 -12.92
C ALA A 74 -2.01 -7.56 -11.89
N TRP A 75 -1.69 -8.76 -12.34
CA TRP A 75 -1.34 -9.89 -11.48
C TRP A 75 0.17 -9.93 -11.31
N LEU A 76 0.63 -9.93 -10.06
CA LEU A 76 2.04 -10.05 -9.72
C LEU A 76 2.30 -11.43 -9.11
N GLN A 77 3.16 -12.21 -9.76
CA GLN A 77 3.56 -13.55 -9.32
C GLN A 77 4.59 -13.50 -8.19
N ASP A 78 4.57 -14.50 -7.32
CA ASP A 78 5.51 -14.72 -6.20
C ASP A 78 5.56 -13.64 -5.11
N TYR A 79 4.51 -12.83 -4.99
CA TYR A 79 4.40 -11.83 -3.92
C TYR A 79 3.04 -11.87 -3.23
N ASP A 80 3.02 -11.43 -1.98
CA ASP A 80 1.81 -11.08 -1.25
C ASP A 80 1.88 -9.64 -0.74
N VAL A 81 0.72 -9.07 -0.43
CA VAL A 81 0.61 -7.79 0.26
C VAL A 81 0.28 -8.06 1.73
N VAL A 82 1.14 -7.56 2.60
CA VAL A 82 1.09 -7.78 4.05
C VAL A 82 1.06 -6.46 4.79
N TYR A 83 0.63 -6.49 6.05
CA TYR A 83 0.68 -5.31 6.90
C TYR A 83 2.12 -4.94 7.27
N SER A 84 2.44 -3.66 7.21
CA SER A 84 3.69 -3.12 7.76
C SER A 84 3.57 -2.95 9.28
N ALA A 85 4.67 -3.07 10.03
CA ALA A 85 4.64 -2.93 11.49
C ALA A 85 4.69 -1.47 11.97
N HIS A 86 3.82 -0.60 11.43
CA HIS A 86 3.69 0.78 11.94
C HIS A 86 2.27 1.33 11.78
N PHE A 87 2.01 2.44 12.46
CA PHE A 87 0.76 3.18 12.35
C PHE A 87 0.92 4.40 11.44
N THR A 88 -0.07 4.64 10.58
CA THR A 88 -0.19 5.90 9.85
C THR A 88 -0.68 7.02 10.77
N ALA A 89 -0.49 8.28 10.36
CA ALA A 89 -1.00 9.43 11.10
C ALA A 89 -2.53 9.43 11.32
N TYR A 90 -3.27 8.66 10.50
CA TYR A 90 -4.72 8.52 10.61
C TYR A 90 -5.13 7.19 11.27
N GLY A 91 -4.22 6.51 11.95
CA GLY A 91 -4.53 5.39 12.85
C GLY A 91 -4.66 4.01 12.20
N SER A 92 -4.42 3.90 10.88
CA SER A 92 -4.38 2.60 10.17
C SER A 92 -3.02 1.94 10.30
N ILE A 93 -2.96 0.64 10.02
CA ILE A 93 -1.72 -0.11 9.78
C ILE A 93 -1.59 -0.30 8.26
N PRO A 94 -0.64 0.35 7.58
CA PRO A 94 -0.59 0.33 6.12
C PRO A 94 0.04 -0.97 5.61
N ALA A 95 -0.10 -1.21 4.32
CA ALA A 95 0.45 -2.39 3.64
C ALA A 95 1.85 -2.17 3.06
N THR A 96 2.60 -3.26 2.94
CA THR A 96 3.86 -3.38 2.21
C THR A 96 3.84 -4.66 1.37
N LEU A 97 4.71 -4.72 0.36
CA LEU A 97 4.90 -5.94 -0.44
C LEU A 97 5.84 -6.91 0.27
N ARG A 98 5.59 -8.22 0.12
CA ARG A 98 6.45 -9.28 0.65
C ARG A 98 6.60 -10.39 -0.38
N TYR A 99 7.83 -10.88 -0.57
CA TYR A 99 8.07 -12.05 -1.40
C TYR A 99 7.44 -13.30 -0.78
N SER A 100 6.61 -13.99 -1.57
CA SER A 100 5.85 -15.17 -1.20
C SER A 100 5.76 -16.09 -2.42
N PRO A 101 6.74 -16.98 -2.66
CA PRO A 101 6.76 -17.86 -3.82
C PRO A 101 5.44 -18.63 -4.00
N GLY A 102 4.88 -18.67 -5.21
CA GLY A 102 3.61 -19.33 -5.51
C GLY A 102 2.35 -18.59 -5.02
N THR A 103 2.49 -17.38 -4.49
CA THR A 103 1.36 -16.47 -4.25
C THR A 103 1.27 -15.45 -5.37
N THR A 104 0.08 -15.27 -5.94
CA THR A 104 -0.17 -14.28 -6.99
C THR A 104 -1.14 -13.24 -6.45
N VAL A 105 -0.76 -11.96 -6.45
CA VAL A 105 -1.61 -10.87 -5.97
C VAL A 105 -2.15 -10.00 -7.09
N PHE A 106 -3.35 -9.51 -6.86
CA PHE A 106 -4.03 -8.58 -7.75
C PHE A 106 -3.80 -7.14 -7.29
N LEU A 107 -3.13 -6.32 -8.11
CA LEU A 107 -2.73 -4.96 -7.78
C LEU A 107 -2.97 -3.99 -8.93
N PHE A 108 -2.65 -2.72 -8.71
CA PHE A 108 -2.62 -1.69 -9.74
C PHE A 108 -1.22 -1.13 -9.94
N VAL A 109 -0.92 -0.77 -11.18
CA VAL A 109 0.23 0.02 -11.58
C VAL A 109 -0.25 1.42 -11.95
N ALA A 110 0.25 2.41 -11.22
CA ALA A 110 0.06 3.83 -11.52
C ALA A 110 1.12 4.28 -12.51
N TRP A 111 0.70 4.77 -13.68
CA TRP A 111 1.60 5.26 -14.71
C TRP A 111 1.80 6.76 -14.58
N LEU A 112 2.87 7.15 -13.90
CA LEU A 112 3.08 8.53 -13.47
C LEU A 112 4.05 9.28 -14.38
N THR A 113 3.75 10.54 -14.66
CA THR A 113 4.76 11.50 -15.12
C THR A 113 5.76 11.78 -13.99
N ALA A 114 6.89 12.43 -14.31
CA ALA A 114 7.86 12.84 -13.30
C ALA A 114 7.24 13.78 -12.24
N GLY A 115 6.36 14.71 -12.65
CA GLY A 115 5.67 15.62 -11.73
C GLY A 115 4.70 14.89 -10.79
N GLU A 116 3.92 13.96 -11.33
CA GLU A 116 2.99 13.14 -10.54
C GLU A 116 3.73 12.23 -9.56
N GLN A 117 4.86 11.64 -9.97
CA GLN A 117 5.71 10.84 -9.10
C GLN A 117 6.30 11.69 -7.95
N ASN A 118 6.83 12.88 -8.25
CA ASN A 118 7.33 13.80 -7.23
C ASN A 118 6.25 14.17 -6.21
N ARG A 119 5.02 14.41 -6.67
CA ARG A 119 3.89 14.64 -5.78
C ARG A 119 3.61 13.41 -4.90
N LEU A 120 3.64 12.20 -5.46
CA LEU A 120 3.42 10.99 -4.69
C LEU A 120 4.48 10.83 -3.58
N HIS A 121 5.76 11.11 -3.86
CA HIS A 121 6.84 11.09 -2.84
C HIS A 121 6.54 11.98 -1.62
N GLN A 122 6.00 13.18 -1.85
CA GLN A 122 5.64 14.09 -0.75
C GLN A 122 4.55 13.52 0.18
N THR A 123 3.75 12.56 -0.30
CA THR A 123 2.63 11.97 0.45
C THR A 123 2.95 10.64 1.12
N GLU A 124 4.03 9.96 0.71
CA GLU A 124 4.39 8.60 1.18
C GLU A 124 5.36 8.59 2.38
N SER A 125 5.71 9.76 2.93
CA SER A 125 6.71 9.87 4.02
C SER A 125 8.00 9.09 3.69
N VAL A 126 8.48 9.26 2.47
CA VAL A 126 9.71 8.63 1.95
C VAL A 126 10.89 8.95 2.87
N GLY A 127 11.71 7.94 3.17
CA GLY A 127 12.87 8.07 4.07
C GLY A 127 12.52 7.97 5.56
N LEU A 128 11.23 8.01 5.93
CA LEU A 128 10.76 7.76 7.29
C LEU A 128 10.17 6.35 7.42
N ASN A 129 9.09 6.07 6.68
CA ASN A 129 8.37 4.80 6.78
C ASN A 129 8.57 3.91 5.56
N TYR A 130 8.85 4.50 4.39
CA TYR A 130 9.01 3.78 3.14
C TYR A 130 10.29 4.18 2.41
N ASP A 131 10.91 3.19 1.79
CA ASP A 131 11.93 3.39 0.76
C ASP A 131 11.29 3.29 -0.61
N PHE A 132 11.62 4.23 -1.47
CA PHE A 132 11.30 4.13 -2.88
C PHE A 132 12.42 3.37 -3.60
N GLY A 133 12.04 2.51 -4.52
CA GLY A 133 13.01 1.79 -5.32
C GLY A 133 12.38 1.07 -6.49
N ARG A 134 13.17 0.19 -7.07
CA ARG A 134 12.83 -0.55 -8.28
C ARG A 134 12.90 -2.04 -7.98
N LEU A 135 11.85 -2.75 -8.37
CA LEU A 135 11.75 -4.19 -8.28
C LEU A 135 11.97 -4.76 -9.68
N ASP A 136 12.98 -5.62 -9.83
CA ASP A 136 13.38 -6.26 -11.09
C ASP A 136 13.04 -7.75 -11.12
N GLY A 137 13.10 -8.38 -12.30
CA GLY A 137 12.97 -9.83 -12.43
C GLY A 137 11.65 -10.36 -11.90
N ILE A 138 10.60 -9.54 -12.00
CA ILE A 138 9.24 -9.92 -11.62
C ILE A 138 8.47 -10.41 -12.83
N GLU A 139 7.35 -11.06 -12.58
CA GLU A 139 6.38 -11.39 -13.61
C GLU A 139 5.06 -10.71 -13.26
N MET A 140 4.79 -9.61 -13.95
CA MET A 140 3.59 -8.81 -13.73
C MET A 140 2.76 -8.73 -15.01
N GLU A 141 1.68 -9.50 -15.06
CA GLU A 141 0.75 -9.56 -16.19
C GLU A 141 -0.30 -8.46 -16.08
N MET A 142 -0.36 -7.57 -17.07
CA MET A 142 -1.29 -6.42 -17.04
C MET A 142 -2.61 -6.73 -17.72
N ASP A 143 -3.66 -6.09 -17.22
CA ASP A 143 -4.92 -5.91 -17.96
C ASP A 143 -4.65 -5.34 -19.35
N GLY A 144 -5.32 -5.89 -20.38
CA GLY A 144 -5.13 -5.46 -21.76
C GLY A 144 -3.89 -6.05 -22.44
N GLY A 145 -3.11 -6.85 -21.70
CA GLY A 145 -1.96 -7.59 -22.21
C GLY A 145 -0.62 -6.93 -21.91
N GLY A 146 0.45 -7.69 -22.14
CA GLY A 146 1.82 -7.32 -21.80
C GLY A 146 2.23 -7.79 -20.41
N VAL A 147 3.54 -7.99 -20.27
CA VAL A 147 4.17 -8.40 -19.02
C VAL A 147 5.25 -7.38 -18.69
N LEU A 148 5.25 -6.88 -17.46
CA LEU A 148 6.35 -6.08 -16.92
C LEU A 148 7.32 -7.00 -16.17
N ASP A 149 8.60 -6.86 -16.50
CA ASP A 149 9.71 -7.48 -15.76
C ASP A 149 10.25 -6.57 -14.65
N ARG A 150 9.71 -5.35 -14.54
CA ARG A 150 10.18 -4.28 -13.67
C ARG A 150 9.09 -3.27 -13.34
N VAL A 151 9.05 -2.86 -12.07
CA VAL A 151 8.23 -1.73 -11.60
C VAL A 151 8.97 -0.92 -10.53
N PHE A 152 8.50 0.30 -10.28
CA PHE A 152 8.87 1.08 -9.11
C PHE A 152 7.91 0.79 -7.96
N VAL A 153 8.38 0.84 -6.72
CA VAL A 153 7.56 0.49 -5.55
C VAL A 153 8.04 1.23 -4.31
N TYR A 154 7.10 1.48 -3.38
CA TYR A 154 7.39 1.94 -2.02
C TYR A 154 7.34 0.72 -1.09
N LEU A 155 8.45 0.39 -0.44
CA LEU A 155 8.54 -0.72 0.50
C LEU A 155 8.79 -0.21 1.90
N SER A 156 8.13 -0.82 2.88
CA SER A 156 8.25 -0.36 4.25
C SER A 156 9.64 -0.60 4.83
N ARG A 157 10.14 0.40 5.55
CA ARG A 157 11.35 0.33 6.38
C ARG A 157 11.08 -0.35 7.73
N ARG A 158 9.81 -0.53 8.08
CA ARG A 158 9.31 -1.09 9.36
C ARG A 158 8.90 -2.56 9.22
N GLY A 159 9.52 -3.26 8.26
CA GLY A 159 9.21 -4.65 7.95
C GLY A 159 7.72 -4.93 7.73
N CYS A 160 7.34 -6.19 7.95
CA CYS A 160 5.94 -6.62 8.01
C CYS A 160 5.56 -7.10 9.41
N LEU A 161 4.34 -6.79 9.83
CA LEU A 161 3.75 -7.27 11.07
C LEU A 161 3.50 -8.78 10.95
N ALA A 162 3.98 -9.54 11.93
CA ALA A 162 3.86 -10.99 11.97
C ALA A 162 3.20 -11.48 13.25
N GLN A 163 2.50 -12.60 13.17
CA GLN A 163 2.01 -13.37 14.30
C GLN A 163 2.63 -14.77 14.22
N ASN A 164 3.31 -15.19 15.29
CA ASN A 164 4.03 -16.47 15.35
C ASN A 164 4.98 -16.66 14.15
N ASP A 165 5.77 -15.63 13.84
CA ASP A 165 6.73 -15.58 12.73
C ASP A 165 6.13 -15.60 11.31
N ALA A 166 4.81 -15.71 11.18
CA ALA A 166 4.11 -15.60 9.90
C ALA A 166 3.66 -14.15 9.66
N PRO A 167 4.08 -13.50 8.55
CA PRO A 167 3.50 -12.24 8.11
C PRO A 167 1.98 -12.30 8.05
N ILE A 168 1.32 -11.17 8.24
CA ILE A 168 -0.14 -11.10 8.14
C ILE A 168 -0.53 -10.39 6.84
N ALA A 169 -1.23 -11.11 5.97
CA ALA A 169 -1.69 -10.60 4.69
C ALA A 169 -2.86 -9.61 4.86
N LEU A 170 -2.91 -8.63 3.97
CA LEU A 170 -4.03 -7.70 3.89
C LEU A 170 -5.19 -8.37 3.15
N ALA A 171 -6.27 -8.71 3.87
CA ALA A 171 -7.41 -9.46 3.31
C ALA A 171 -8.13 -8.74 2.17
N ALA A 172 -8.05 -7.40 2.13
CA ALA A 172 -8.63 -6.61 1.04
C ALA A 172 -7.94 -6.83 -0.32
N ILE A 173 -6.71 -7.36 -0.34
CA ILE A 173 -6.00 -7.67 -1.59
C ILE A 173 -6.37 -9.08 -2.04
N LYS A 174 -6.97 -9.18 -3.22
CA LYS A 174 -7.25 -10.47 -3.87
C LYS A 174 -5.92 -11.17 -4.18
N ALA A 175 -5.84 -12.45 -3.82
CA ALA A 175 -4.68 -13.28 -4.08
C ALA A 175 -5.06 -14.73 -4.35
N GLU A 176 -4.21 -15.41 -5.10
CA GLU A 176 -4.25 -16.86 -5.36
C GLU A 176 -3.01 -17.49 -4.72
N GLY A 177 -3.14 -18.70 -4.16
CA GLY A 177 -2.02 -19.38 -3.50
C GLY A 177 -1.48 -18.67 -2.25
N ARG A 178 -2.30 -17.83 -1.59
CA ARG A 178 -1.90 -17.11 -0.37
C ARG A 178 -1.51 -18.09 0.74
N LYS A 179 -0.30 -17.88 1.28
CA LYS A 179 0.30 -18.74 2.32
C LYS A 179 0.00 -18.31 3.74
N TRP A 180 -0.28 -17.03 3.94
CA TRP A 180 -0.35 -16.40 5.26
C TRP A 180 -1.78 -16.08 5.68
N PRO A 181 -2.06 -16.00 7.00
CA PRO A 181 -3.35 -15.56 7.49
C PRO A 181 -3.64 -14.14 6.98
N ALA A 182 -4.85 -13.92 6.50
CA ALA A 182 -5.32 -12.64 6.00
C ALA A 182 -6.28 -12.00 7.00
N LEU A 183 -5.98 -10.78 7.44
CA LEU A 183 -6.83 -10.01 8.34
C LEU A 183 -7.38 -8.76 7.65
N THR A 184 -8.56 -8.33 8.08
CA THR A 184 -9.08 -6.99 7.76
C THR A 184 -8.38 -5.93 8.58
N GLU A 185 -8.56 -4.67 8.19
CA GLU A 185 -7.98 -3.52 8.91
C GLU A 185 -8.42 -3.48 10.37
N GLU A 186 -9.70 -3.71 10.63
CA GLU A 186 -10.22 -3.72 12.00
C GLU A 186 -9.65 -4.90 12.83
N GLN A 187 -9.45 -6.06 12.20
CA GLN A 187 -8.84 -7.21 12.86
C GLN A 187 -7.36 -6.99 13.18
N ILE A 188 -6.58 -6.42 12.26
CA ILE A 188 -5.15 -6.16 12.52
C ILE A 188 -4.96 -5.06 13.58
N LEU A 189 -5.83 -4.04 13.60
CA LEU A 189 -5.83 -3.02 14.65
C LEU A 189 -6.21 -3.64 16.00
N GLY A 190 -7.18 -4.56 16.02
CA GLY A 190 -7.53 -5.35 17.21
C GLY A 190 -6.35 -6.15 17.74
N LEU A 191 -5.64 -6.84 16.85
CA LEU A 191 -4.44 -7.61 17.20
C LEU A 191 -3.32 -6.71 17.75
N ALA A 192 -3.06 -5.57 17.09
CA ALA A 192 -2.06 -4.63 17.57
C ALA A 192 -2.42 -4.05 18.94
N ARG A 193 -3.71 -3.76 19.18
CA ARG A 193 -4.21 -3.37 20.51
C ARG A 193 -3.95 -4.47 21.53
N ASP A 194 -4.25 -5.74 21.21
CA ASP A 194 -4.07 -6.86 22.14
C ASP A 194 -2.60 -7.06 22.53
N TYR A 195 -1.66 -6.81 21.60
CA TYR A 195 -0.23 -6.86 21.88
C TYR A 195 0.28 -5.71 22.74
N LEU A 196 -0.24 -4.50 22.52
CA LEU A 196 0.32 -3.28 23.11
C LEU A 196 -0.39 -2.87 24.40
N GLU A 197 -1.72 -2.93 24.40
CA GLU A 197 -2.58 -2.40 25.46
C GLU A 197 -3.83 -3.31 25.64
N PRO A 198 -3.64 -4.55 26.12
CA PRO A 198 -4.73 -5.50 26.29
C PRO A 198 -5.82 -4.94 27.22
N GLY A 199 -7.09 -5.11 26.82
CA GLY A 199 -8.25 -4.66 27.59
C GLY A 199 -8.76 -3.25 27.25
N VAL A 200 -7.98 -2.42 26.56
CA VAL A 200 -8.43 -1.10 26.07
C VAL A 200 -9.44 -1.28 24.93
N ARG A 201 -10.52 -0.50 24.85
CA ARG A 201 -11.45 -0.60 23.71
C ARG A 201 -10.73 -0.22 22.41
N LEU A 202 -11.00 -0.94 21.33
CA LEU A 202 -10.32 -0.73 20.04
C LEU A 202 -10.42 0.73 19.56
N ASP A 203 -11.60 1.35 19.67
CA ASP A 203 -11.80 2.72 19.23
C ASP A 203 -10.97 3.73 20.04
N ASP A 204 -10.87 3.53 21.36
CA ASP A 204 -10.06 4.38 22.24
C ASP A 204 -8.57 4.22 21.93
N PHE A 205 -8.14 2.98 21.65
CA PHE A 205 -6.78 2.69 21.19
C PHE A 205 -6.45 3.44 19.90
N ILE A 206 -7.33 3.36 18.89
CA ILE A 206 -7.14 4.05 17.61
C ILE A 206 -7.12 5.58 17.80
N LEU A 207 -8.11 6.14 18.51
CA LEU A 207 -8.21 7.59 18.71
C LEU A 207 -7.00 8.14 19.47
N ALA A 208 -6.47 7.42 20.45
CA ALA A 208 -5.26 7.80 21.17
C ALA A 208 -4.03 7.90 20.23
N ALA A 209 -3.85 6.95 19.30
CA ALA A 209 -2.75 7.00 18.32
C ALA A 209 -2.94 8.11 17.27
N ILE A 210 -4.18 8.52 16.98
CA ILE A 210 -4.45 9.64 16.09
C ILE A 210 -4.13 10.97 16.79
N ALA A 211 -4.53 11.10 18.06
CA ALA A 211 -4.39 12.33 18.82
C ALA A 211 -2.96 12.63 19.28
N ASP A 212 -2.15 11.60 19.52
CA ASP A 212 -0.79 11.73 20.07
C ASP A 212 0.25 11.05 19.15
N GLU A 213 1.11 11.87 18.53
CA GLU A 213 2.17 11.39 17.65
C GLU A 213 3.26 10.60 18.38
N ASP A 214 3.63 11.02 19.59
CA ASP A 214 4.69 10.36 20.36
C ASP A 214 4.21 8.98 20.83
N LEU A 215 2.95 8.90 21.30
CA LEU A 215 2.31 7.63 21.60
C LEU A 215 2.23 6.73 20.37
N ARG A 216 1.82 7.27 19.22
CA ARG A 216 1.75 6.51 17.95
C ARG A 216 3.11 5.96 17.55
N ARG A 217 4.17 6.77 17.68
CA ARG A 217 5.55 6.37 17.38
C ARG A 217 6.00 5.26 18.32
N ALA A 218 5.79 5.42 19.64
CA ALA A 218 6.13 4.42 20.64
C ALA A 218 5.40 3.09 20.41
N ARG A 219 4.13 3.12 20.01
CA ARG A 219 3.36 1.93 19.61
C ARG A 219 3.92 1.27 18.35
N GLY A 220 4.32 2.06 17.36
CA GLY A 220 4.99 1.56 16.15
C GLY A 220 6.31 0.86 16.46
N ASP A 221 7.18 1.50 17.25
CA ASP A 221 8.47 0.92 17.64
C ASP A 221 8.29 -0.35 18.51
N ALA A 222 7.20 -0.43 19.28
CA ALA A 222 6.85 -1.65 20.02
C ALA A 222 6.35 -2.79 19.09
N LEU A 223 5.65 -2.48 17.99
CA LEU A 223 5.29 -3.47 16.96
C LEU A 223 6.50 -3.96 16.17
N GLU A 224 7.54 -3.15 16.03
CA GLU A 224 8.80 -3.51 15.35
C GLU A 224 9.43 -4.78 15.96
N LYS A 225 9.21 -5.06 17.24
CA LYS A 225 9.66 -6.31 17.90
C LYS A 225 9.06 -7.58 17.29
N HIS A 226 7.98 -7.45 16.54
CA HIS A 226 7.31 -8.53 15.82
C HIS A 226 7.54 -8.46 14.30
N GLU A 227 8.49 -7.65 13.85
CA GLU A 227 8.73 -7.47 12.43
C GLU A 227 9.59 -8.57 11.82
N ARG A 228 9.46 -8.70 10.50
CA ARG A 228 10.46 -9.38 9.67
C ARG A 228 10.96 -8.38 8.62
N PRO A 229 12.27 -8.11 8.53
CA PRO A 229 12.79 -7.15 7.56
C PRO A 229 12.48 -7.62 6.15
N PHE A 230 12.27 -6.67 5.24
CA PHE A 230 12.21 -6.95 3.82
C PHE A 230 13.64 -6.96 3.28
N ALA A 231 14.18 -8.14 3.02
CA ALA A 231 15.40 -8.32 2.24
C ALA A 231 15.03 -9.15 1.02
N HIS A 232 14.92 -8.51 -0.14
CA HIS A 232 14.72 -9.21 -1.40
C HIS A 232 15.79 -8.77 -2.42
N PRO A 233 16.57 -9.70 -2.99
CA PRO A 233 17.65 -9.37 -3.94
C PRO A 233 17.20 -8.55 -5.14
N ALA A 234 15.92 -8.64 -5.51
CA ALA A 234 15.36 -7.94 -6.65
C ALA A 234 15.00 -6.47 -6.39
N PHE A 235 15.08 -5.98 -5.15
CA PHE A 235 14.79 -4.59 -4.83
C PHE A 235 16.06 -3.75 -4.80
N THR A 236 16.10 -2.73 -5.65
CA THR A 236 17.15 -1.70 -5.66
C THR A 236 16.58 -0.38 -5.13
N PRO A 237 17.01 0.12 -3.96
CA PRO A 237 16.57 1.42 -3.45
C PRO A 237 17.06 2.56 -4.33
N ILE A 238 16.26 3.62 -4.44
CA ILE A 238 16.57 4.83 -5.23
C ILE A 238 16.41 6.04 -4.31
N ALA A 239 17.44 6.88 -4.23
CA ALA A 239 17.38 8.14 -3.50
C ALA A 239 16.40 9.10 -4.20
N VAL A 240 15.63 9.83 -3.40
CA VAL A 240 14.53 10.70 -3.83
C VAL A 240 14.66 12.08 -3.25
#